data_AF-A0A8J5NQ18-F1
#
_entry.id   AF-A0A8J5NQ18-F1
#
_cell.length_a   1.000
_cell.length_b   1.000
_cell.length_c   1.000
_cell.angle_alpha   90.00
_cell.angle_beta   90.00
_cell.angle_gamma   90.00
#
_symmetry.space_group_name_H-M   'P 1'
#
loop_
_entity.id
_entity.type
_entity.pdbx_description
1 polymer ?
#
loop_
_entity_poly.entity_id
_entity_poly.type
_entity_poly.pdbx_seq_one_letter_code
_entity_poly.pdbx_strand_id
1 'polypeptide(L)'
;MTDLTKLLSDSAITAEQAAEKLASPCLEAIKKNEDASKIEGEFDSLWSSVLSAAEQTPHDKQGKLVETLHAIKSIPQSAETAKKVVVWGEEKRWDELPMFGGKAREQLDIAQEKSDEAFVNINGFFARATAAGVDDLSLFAIWTLREALEDPAADEISETSPKLLRASSVWFIYAADALAKASKDGKQFDGKVAKPGASLTEFKDEAGWRGFNNDRWKVWQDRFSTLKEADIPQDSKSLTMDMALSLRDGSRLKPDIRLAQAVSEFEAALTSEQKIAFRASRSSAAHVAPTMSDVMRLTAEIDLKATAKHGRGRCFGPRMTNLLQAIQQFAALGDVVVGGSQNLIACGVWAAARMAVHVITGYFTYLEKFSLLFMAVGRNAPRYQAMAAIYPKSKNLQRYMCEYFIIVTRICFQSISWTRKSAFSRLSTSISDPDMKEFQSELETWSSSIKEEANLLLNQKIDEEAKENAKFRSLTSFLSESSSHQRRIKTCARFLQACSQYDYRTTWKQTRKSGTTRLLESFSEYQQWQADQSSHDSILFRGKLGAGKSVLLANVVDDLNLQNNAIVLYFFARYDRPAGLNARTILGCLIRQLLEHFVANRDFDPIFNKNNATIRDADDIVEIFKQVPPHN
;
A
#
# COMPACT_ATOMS: atom_id res chain seq x y z
N MET A 1 29.41 -29.14 14.27
CA MET A 1 28.81 -28.03 13.48
C MET A 1 27.38 -28.41 13.16
N THR A 2 26.42 -27.73 13.78
CA THR A 2 25.01 -27.84 13.39
C THR A 2 24.86 -27.18 12.03
N ASP A 3 24.22 -27.86 11.08
CA ASP A 3 23.95 -27.34 9.73
C ASP A 3 23.01 -26.13 9.85
N LEU A 4 23.55 -24.90 9.94
CA LEU A 4 22.78 -23.68 10.23
C LEU A 4 21.67 -23.46 9.21
N THR A 5 21.92 -23.81 7.95
CA THR A 5 20.95 -23.77 6.86
C THR A 5 19.74 -24.64 7.16
N LYS A 6 19.89 -25.78 7.88
CA LYS A 6 18.74 -26.56 8.38
C LYS A 6 17.99 -25.85 9.51
N LEU A 7 18.72 -25.22 10.44
CA LEU A 7 18.11 -24.47 11.54
C LEU A 7 17.27 -23.29 11.02
N LEU A 8 17.78 -22.63 9.96
CA LEU A 8 17.15 -21.46 9.38
C LEU A 8 16.05 -21.82 8.37
N SER A 9 16.14 -22.95 7.67
CA SER A 9 15.08 -23.42 6.77
C SER A 9 13.85 -24.00 7.48
N ASP A 10 13.96 -24.40 8.76
CA ASP A 10 12.80 -24.83 9.54
C ASP A 10 11.92 -23.63 9.96
N SER A 11 10.73 -23.53 9.36
CA SER A 11 9.74 -22.48 9.66
C SER A 11 9.21 -22.51 11.09
N ALA A 12 9.37 -23.62 11.82
CA ALA A 12 8.97 -23.73 13.22
C ALA A 12 9.96 -23.07 14.19
N ILE A 13 11.21 -22.82 13.76
CA ILE A 13 12.24 -22.17 14.56
C ILE A 13 12.22 -20.66 14.25
N THR A 14 11.95 -19.85 15.26
CA THR A 14 11.98 -18.38 15.16
C THR A 14 13.42 -17.84 15.06
N ALA A 15 13.59 -16.60 14.59
CA ALA A 15 14.91 -15.97 14.50
C ALA A 15 15.55 -15.80 15.90
N GLU A 16 14.74 -15.54 16.91
CA GLU A 16 15.15 -15.42 18.32
C GLU A 16 15.66 -16.76 18.86
N GLN A 17 14.94 -17.86 18.63
CA GLN A 17 15.38 -19.20 19.03
C GLN A 17 16.67 -19.62 18.31
N ALA A 18 16.80 -19.26 17.03
CA ALA A 18 18.03 -19.48 16.30
C ALA A 18 19.18 -18.67 16.90
N ALA A 19 18.96 -17.39 17.18
CA ALA A 19 19.95 -16.50 17.80
C ALA A 19 20.42 -17.02 19.16
N GLU A 20 19.49 -17.39 20.05
CA GLU A 20 19.81 -17.96 21.37
C GLU A 20 20.66 -19.21 21.23
N LYS A 21 20.28 -20.15 20.36
CA LYS A 21 21.01 -21.39 20.16
C LYS A 21 22.42 -21.17 19.60
N LEU A 22 22.57 -20.21 18.68
CA LEU A 22 23.84 -19.87 18.05
C LEU A 22 24.77 -19.12 19.01
N ALA A 23 24.24 -18.17 19.77
CA ALA A 23 25.01 -17.36 20.70
C ALA A 23 25.32 -18.07 22.02
N SER A 24 24.58 -19.13 22.36
CA SER A 24 24.72 -19.87 23.64
C SER A 24 26.16 -20.26 23.99
N PRO A 25 26.98 -20.83 23.07
CA PRO A 25 28.37 -21.17 23.39
C PRO A 25 29.21 -19.95 23.80
N CYS A 26 29.08 -18.83 23.07
CA CYS A 26 29.76 -17.57 23.40
C CYS A 26 29.31 -17.02 24.75
N LEU A 27 27.99 -16.97 24.99
CA LEU A 27 27.42 -16.45 26.24
C LEU A 27 27.84 -17.29 27.45
N GLU A 28 27.90 -18.62 27.29
CA GLU A 28 28.37 -19.53 28.33
C GLU A 28 29.88 -19.38 28.60
N ALA A 29 30.70 -19.20 27.56
CA ALA A 29 32.13 -18.93 27.73
C ALA A 29 32.39 -17.61 28.46
N ILE A 30 31.64 -16.56 28.12
CA ILE A 30 31.68 -15.26 28.80
C ILE A 30 31.23 -15.40 30.26
N LYS A 31 30.11 -16.09 30.51
CA LYS A 31 29.56 -16.30 31.85
C LYS A 31 30.51 -17.08 32.77
N LYS A 32 31.20 -18.07 32.21
CA LYS A 32 32.23 -18.86 32.91
C LYS A 32 33.56 -18.12 33.08
N ASN A 33 33.69 -16.93 32.48
CA ASN A 33 34.91 -16.12 32.49
C ASN A 33 36.12 -16.94 32.02
N GLU A 34 35.92 -17.67 30.91
CA GLU A 34 36.96 -18.43 30.22
C GLU A 34 38.06 -17.50 29.69
N ASP A 35 39.19 -18.07 29.26
CA ASP A 35 40.29 -17.28 28.71
C ASP A 35 39.94 -16.66 27.35
N ALA A 36 40.62 -15.55 27.02
CA ALA A 36 40.34 -14.77 25.82
C ALA A 36 40.42 -15.61 24.54
N SER A 37 41.38 -16.55 24.43
CA SER A 37 41.52 -17.39 23.24
C SER A 37 40.32 -18.30 23.03
N LYS A 38 39.75 -18.84 24.11
CA LYS A 38 38.54 -19.66 24.03
C LYS A 38 37.32 -18.83 23.65
N ILE A 39 37.15 -17.64 24.21
CA ILE A 39 36.07 -16.72 23.84
C ILE A 39 36.17 -16.31 22.37
N GLU A 40 37.37 -15.97 21.90
CA GLU A 40 37.64 -15.67 20.48
C GLU A 40 37.31 -16.86 19.57
N GLY A 41 37.62 -18.09 20.01
CA GLY A 41 37.26 -19.32 19.28
C GLY A 41 35.75 -19.54 19.15
N GLU A 42 34.97 -19.23 20.18
CA GLU A 42 33.50 -19.30 20.12
C GLU A 42 32.93 -18.22 19.18
N PHE A 43 33.47 -16.99 19.21
CA PHE A 43 33.09 -15.94 18.24
C PHE A 43 33.43 -16.31 16.80
N ASP A 44 34.62 -16.89 16.56
CA ASP A 44 35.01 -17.38 15.25
C ASP A 44 34.02 -18.42 14.73
N SER A 45 33.62 -19.38 15.59
CA SER A 45 32.64 -20.41 15.22
C SER A 45 31.26 -19.83 14.92
N LEU A 46 30.79 -18.88 15.75
CA LEU A 46 29.52 -18.19 15.58
C LEU A 46 29.46 -17.46 14.23
N TRP A 47 30.43 -16.59 13.95
CA TRP A 47 30.42 -15.77 12.75
C TRP A 47 30.70 -16.57 11.49
N SER A 48 31.61 -17.55 11.54
CA SER A 48 31.83 -18.47 10.41
C SER A 48 30.56 -19.22 10.05
N SER A 49 29.77 -19.62 11.05
CA SER A 49 28.49 -20.29 10.81
C SER A 49 27.47 -19.38 10.13
N VAL A 50 27.28 -18.15 10.65
CA VAL A 50 26.32 -17.18 10.08
C VAL A 50 26.72 -16.77 8.66
N LEU A 51 28.00 -16.48 8.44
CA LEU A 51 28.53 -16.00 7.16
C LEU A 51 28.55 -17.12 6.11
N SER A 52 28.86 -18.36 6.50
CA SER A 52 28.76 -19.50 5.59
C SER A 52 27.31 -19.78 5.19
N ALA A 53 26.35 -19.64 6.13
CA ALA A 53 24.93 -19.76 5.81
C ALA A 53 24.45 -18.64 4.88
N ALA A 54 24.94 -17.41 5.08
CA ALA A 54 24.65 -16.28 4.20
C ALA A 54 25.16 -16.51 2.77
N GLU A 55 26.39 -16.98 2.61
CA GLU A 55 26.98 -17.32 1.31
C GLU A 55 26.18 -18.41 0.57
N GLN A 56 25.72 -19.44 1.29
CA GLN A 56 25.00 -20.58 0.70
C GLN A 56 23.52 -20.28 0.42
N THR A 57 22.94 -19.26 1.05
CA THR A 57 21.52 -18.92 0.91
C THR A 57 21.34 -17.88 -0.19
N PRO A 58 20.45 -18.12 -1.19
CA PRO A 58 20.14 -17.14 -2.22
C PRO A 58 19.81 -15.75 -1.66
N HIS A 59 20.38 -14.70 -2.25
CA HIS A 59 20.26 -13.31 -1.77
C HIS A 59 18.81 -12.80 -1.56
N ASP A 60 17.84 -13.37 -2.27
CA ASP A 60 16.41 -13.07 -2.16
C ASP A 60 15.71 -13.77 -0.97
N LYS A 61 16.33 -14.79 -0.37
CA LYS A 61 15.79 -15.63 0.72
C LYS A 61 16.49 -15.44 2.07
N GLN A 62 17.31 -14.41 2.22
CA GLN A 62 18.11 -14.16 3.42
C GLN A 62 17.39 -13.37 4.54
N GLY A 63 16.08 -13.11 4.44
CA GLY A 63 15.35 -12.30 5.43
C GLY A 63 15.53 -12.80 6.88
N LYS A 64 15.30 -14.09 7.10
CA LYS A 64 15.44 -14.73 8.42
C LYS A 64 16.89 -14.76 8.95
N LEU A 65 17.88 -14.81 8.05
CA LEU A 65 19.31 -14.71 8.42
C LEU A 65 19.63 -13.35 9.03
N VAL A 66 19.11 -12.28 8.42
CA VAL A 66 19.32 -10.90 8.90
C VAL A 66 18.55 -10.67 10.21
N GLU A 67 17.33 -11.18 10.33
CA GLU A 67 16.57 -11.17 11.58
C GLU A 67 17.31 -11.92 12.71
N THR A 68 17.94 -13.06 12.38
CA THR A 68 18.74 -13.83 13.36
C THR A 68 19.98 -13.04 13.78
N LEU A 69 20.70 -12.40 12.86
CA LEU A 69 21.84 -11.54 13.20
C LEU A 69 21.42 -10.35 14.09
N HIS A 70 20.29 -9.71 13.76
CA HIS A 70 19.71 -8.65 14.59
C HIS A 70 19.34 -9.16 15.99
N ALA A 71 18.72 -10.34 16.08
CA ALA A 71 18.36 -10.96 17.33
C ALA A 71 19.61 -11.29 18.17
N ILE A 72 20.69 -11.81 17.56
CA ILE A 72 21.99 -12.02 18.23
C ILE A 72 22.49 -10.70 18.82
N LYS A 73 22.52 -9.61 18.03
CA LYS A 73 22.94 -8.27 18.49
C LYS A 73 22.10 -7.76 19.67
N SER A 74 20.82 -8.14 19.71
CA SER A 74 19.83 -7.66 20.68
C SER A 74 19.70 -8.52 21.95
N ILE A 75 20.51 -9.57 22.11
CA ILE A 75 20.45 -10.43 23.31
C ILE A 75 20.74 -9.59 24.56
N PRO A 76 19.81 -9.55 25.54
CA PRO A 76 20.03 -8.79 26.77
C PRO A 76 21.26 -9.27 27.53
N GLN A 77 22.14 -8.33 27.87
CA GLN A 77 23.29 -8.61 28.72
C GLN A 77 22.91 -8.48 30.19
N SER A 78 23.05 -9.58 30.94
CA SER A 78 22.94 -9.56 32.40
C SER A 78 24.16 -8.85 33.02
N ALA A 79 24.06 -8.39 34.28
CA ALA A 79 25.21 -7.81 34.98
C ALA A 79 26.43 -8.75 35.09
N GLU A 80 26.22 -10.07 34.99
CA GLU A 80 27.27 -11.09 34.97
C GLU A 80 27.90 -11.31 33.60
N THR A 81 27.14 -11.17 32.51
CA THR A 81 27.61 -11.28 31.11
C THR A 81 28.08 -9.93 30.53
N ALA A 82 27.74 -8.82 31.17
CA ALA A 82 28.30 -7.49 30.93
C ALA A 82 29.76 -7.34 31.41
N LYS A 83 30.38 -8.42 31.90
CA LYS A 83 31.82 -8.48 32.13
C LYS A 83 32.55 -8.25 30.82
N LYS A 84 33.67 -7.52 30.93
CA LYS A 84 34.54 -7.05 29.85
C LYS A 84 34.93 -8.20 28.91
N VAL A 85 34.35 -8.25 27.71
CA VAL A 85 34.78 -9.18 26.67
C VAL A 85 36.04 -8.59 26.04
N VAL A 86 37.20 -9.23 26.25
CA VAL A 86 38.46 -8.79 25.64
C VAL A 86 38.71 -9.60 24.38
N VAL A 87 38.74 -8.92 23.24
CA VAL A 87 39.10 -9.49 21.93
C VAL A 87 40.28 -8.71 21.40
N TRP A 88 41.34 -9.42 21.00
CA TRP A 88 42.58 -8.81 20.49
C TRP A 88 43.19 -7.75 21.42
N GLY A 89 43.02 -7.94 22.73
CA GLY A 89 43.53 -7.01 23.76
C GLY A 89 42.67 -5.77 23.99
N GLU A 90 41.55 -5.62 23.27
CA GLU A 90 40.60 -4.52 23.44
C GLU A 90 39.30 -5.00 24.09
N GLU A 91 38.76 -4.17 24.98
CA GLU A 91 37.43 -4.38 25.56
C GLU A 91 36.35 -4.08 24.51
N LYS A 92 35.45 -5.03 24.28
CA LYS A 92 34.33 -4.93 23.35
C LYS A 92 33.00 -5.21 24.04
N ARG A 93 31.93 -4.62 23.52
CA ARG A 93 30.56 -4.91 23.94
C ARG A 93 29.92 -5.94 23.02
N TRP A 94 28.97 -6.70 23.55
CA TRP A 94 28.25 -7.71 22.76
C TRP A 94 27.52 -7.12 21.55
N ASP A 95 26.86 -5.97 21.73
CA ASP A 95 26.10 -5.30 20.66
C ASP A 95 26.99 -4.63 19.59
N GLU A 96 28.30 -4.57 19.83
CA GLU A 96 29.32 -4.19 18.83
C GLU A 96 29.73 -5.37 17.93
N LEU A 97 29.16 -6.57 18.15
CA LEU A 97 29.43 -7.79 17.38
C LEU A 97 30.95 -8.10 17.28
N PRO A 98 31.61 -8.44 18.39
CA PRO A 98 33.06 -8.63 18.43
C PRO A 98 33.53 -9.62 17.36
N MET A 99 34.61 -9.30 16.63
CA MET A 99 35.16 -10.06 15.48
C MET A 99 34.29 -10.13 14.21
N PHE A 100 33.01 -9.76 14.22
CA PHE A 100 32.12 -9.94 13.07
C PHE A 100 32.62 -9.22 11.82
N GLY A 101 33.00 -7.94 11.92
CA GLY A 101 33.49 -7.17 10.76
C GLY A 101 34.75 -7.77 10.11
N GLY A 102 35.67 -8.31 10.92
CA GLY A 102 36.86 -9.01 10.43
C GLY A 102 36.51 -10.31 9.71
N LYS A 103 35.63 -11.11 10.30
CA LYS A 103 35.13 -12.35 9.67
C LYS A 103 34.31 -12.07 8.41
N ALA A 104 33.53 -10.99 8.38
CA ALA A 104 32.78 -10.57 7.20
C ALA A 104 33.71 -10.20 6.04
N ARG A 105 34.83 -9.52 6.33
CA ARG A 105 35.88 -9.24 5.34
C ARG A 105 36.51 -10.52 4.78
N GLU A 106 36.88 -11.45 5.66
CA GLU A 106 37.44 -12.75 5.28
C GLU A 106 36.46 -13.54 4.39
N GLN A 107 35.18 -13.58 4.77
CA GLN A 107 34.16 -14.27 3.97
C GLN A 107 33.96 -13.62 2.59
N LEU A 108 34.05 -12.29 2.50
CA LEU A 108 33.97 -11.60 1.21
C LEU A 108 35.10 -12.04 0.27
N ASP A 109 36.33 -12.16 0.77
CA ASP A 109 37.49 -12.65 0.01
C ASP A 109 37.29 -14.12 -0.41
N ILE A 110 36.82 -14.97 0.50
CA ILE A 110 36.54 -16.38 0.20
C ILE A 110 35.47 -16.49 -0.90
N ALA A 111 34.36 -15.75 -0.76
CA ALA A 111 33.25 -15.81 -1.69
C ALA A 111 33.63 -15.30 -3.09
N GLN A 112 34.54 -14.30 -3.17
CA GLN A 112 35.03 -13.73 -4.42
C GLN A 112 35.74 -14.77 -5.31
N GLU A 113 36.50 -15.68 -4.68
CA GLU A 113 37.24 -16.76 -5.35
C GLU A 113 36.41 -18.05 -5.52
N LYS A 114 35.31 -18.21 -4.78
CA LYS A 114 34.55 -19.46 -4.73
C LYS A 114 33.59 -19.67 -5.90
N SER A 115 32.62 -18.76 -6.07
CA SER A 115 31.67 -18.80 -7.20
C SER A 115 30.92 -17.47 -7.34
N ASP A 116 30.34 -17.24 -8.51
CA ASP A 116 29.52 -16.07 -8.79
C ASP A 116 28.33 -15.98 -7.82
N GLU A 117 27.63 -17.08 -7.56
CA GLU A 117 26.51 -17.14 -6.62
C GLU A 117 26.94 -16.85 -5.19
N ALA A 118 28.06 -17.43 -4.73
CA ALA A 118 28.58 -17.19 -3.38
C ALA A 118 28.88 -15.69 -3.18
N PHE A 119 29.53 -15.06 -4.16
CA PHE A 119 29.85 -13.64 -4.13
C PHE A 119 28.60 -12.75 -4.15
N VAL A 120 27.59 -13.07 -4.96
CA VAL A 120 26.32 -12.32 -5.01
C VAL A 120 25.54 -12.50 -3.71
N ASN A 121 25.47 -13.73 -3.17
CA ASN A 121 24.75 -14.03 -1.95
C ASN A 121 25.35 -13.31 -0.74
N ILE A 122 26.68 -13.34 -0.58
CA ILE A 122 27.31 -12.68 0.57
C ILE A 122 27.14 -11.15 0.51
N ASN A 123 27.24 -10.55 -0.69
CA ASN A 123 26.96 -9.12 -0.89
C ASN A 123 25.49 -8.78 -0.60
N GLY A 124 24.56 -9.64 -0.99
CA GLY A 124 23.14 -9.49 -0.66
C GLY A 124 22.89 -9.48 0.85
N PHE A 125 23.59 -10.33 1.60
CA PHE A 125 23.49 -10.38 3.06
C PHE A 125 24.05 -9.10 3.69
N PHE A 126 25.22 -8.65 3.26
CA PHE A 126 25.84 -7.41 3.75
C PHE A 126 24.99 -6.17 3.45
N ALA A 127 24.39 -6.10 2.27
CA ALA A 127 23.47 -5.04 1.90
C ALA A 127 22.26 -5.00 2.84
N ARG A 128 21.62 -6.15 3.09
CA ARG A 128 20.47 -6.23 3.99
C ARG A 128 20.83 -5.92 5.45
N ALA A 129 21.98 -6.40 5.94
CA ALA A 129 22.46 -6.10 7.28
C ALA A 129 22.73 -4.60 7.48
N THR A 130 23.33 -3.95 6.48
CA THR A 130 23.55 -2.50 6.43
C THR A 130 22.22 -1.74 6.42
N ALA A 131 21.28 -2.15 5.57
CA ALA A 131 19.97 -1.51 5.47
C ALA A 131 19.13 -1.66 6.75
N ALA A 132 19.26 -2.77 7.46
CA ALA A 132 18.62 -3.03 8.74
C ALA A 132 19.29 -2.29 9.91
N GLY A 133 20.45 -1.65 9.71
CA GLY A 133 21.21 -0.97 10.76
C GLY A 133 21.82 -1.93 11.80
N VAL A 134 22.01 -3.20 11.42
CA VAL A 134 22.60 -4.22 12.31
C VAL A 134 24.10 -4.01 12.46
N ASP A 135 24.78 -3.84 11.32
CA ASP A 135 26.17 -3.42 11.24
C ASP A 135 26.40 -2.62 9.96
N ASP A 136 27.37 -1.72 10.00
CA ASP A 136 27.65 -0.78 8.94
C ASP A 136 28.71 -1.34 7.97
N LEU A 137 28.24 -2.15 7.02
CA LEU A 137 29.10 -2.81 6.03
C LEU A 137 29.18 -2.01 4.72
N SER A 138 28.81 -0.73 4.73
CA SER A 138 28.71 0.09 3.52
C SER A 138 30.05 0.27 2.80
N LEU A 139 31.18 0.06 3.48
CA LEU A 139 32.51 0.08 2.84
C LEU A 139 32.66 -1.05 1.80
N PHE A 140 32.04 -2.20 2.04
CA PHE A 140 32.05 -3.31 1.08
C PHE A 140 31.28 -2.94 -0.19
N ALA A 141 30.18 -2.18 -0.05
CA ALA A 141 29.46 -1.61 -1.19
C ALA A 141 30.39 -0.74 -2.05
N ILE A 142 31.20 0.13 -1.43
CA ILE A 142 32.17 0.96 -2.17
C ILE A 142 33.14 0.09 -2.95
N TRP A 143 33.67 -0.98 -2.36
CA TRP A 143 34.63 -1.84 -3.05
C TRP A 143 34.00 -2.55 -4.25
N THR A 144 32.83 -3.15 -4.07
CA THR A 144 32.11 -3.85 -5.13
C THR A 144 31.67 -2.90 -6.25
N LEU A 145 31.11 -1.74 -5.89
CA LEU A 145 30.67 -0.72 -6.86
C LEU A 145 31.84 -0.05 -7.57
N ARG A 146 32.97 0.14 -6.90
CA ARG A 146 34.18 0.68 -7.53
C ARG A 146 34.68 -0.27 -8.61
N GLU A 147 34.83 -1.54 -8.30
CA GLU A 147 35.33 -2.53 -9.26
C GLU A 147 34.35 -2.74 -10.43
N ALA A 148 33.04 -2.67 -10.16
CA ALA A 148 32.03 -2.88 -11.18
C ALA A 148 31.72 -1.64 -12.04
N LEU A 149 31.81 -0.44 -11.46
CA LEU A 149 31.27 0.78 -12.07
C LEU A 149 32.27 1.92 -12.12
N GLU A 150 33.36 1.95 -11.36
CA GLU A 150 34.30 3.10 -11.40
C GLU A 150 35.63 2.75 -12.04
N ASP A 151 36.07 1.50 -11.94
CA ASP A 151 37.32 1.03 -12.54
C ASP A 151 37.23 0.90 -14.07
N PRO A 152 36.15 0.35 -14.68
CA PRO A 152 35.98 0.33 -16.13
C PRO A 152 35.80 1.73 -16.72
N ALA A 153 36.20 1.96 -17.98
CA ALA A 153 35.84 3.20 -18.68
C ALA A 153 34.31 3.27 -18.89
N ALA A 154 33.77 4.48 -19.10
CA ALA A 154 32.33 4.69 -19.17
C ALA A 154 31.65 3.94 -20.34
N ASP A 155 32.38 3.73 -21.43
CA ASP A 155 32.00 2.96 -22.62
C ASP A 155 32.26 1.44 -22.48
N GLU A 156 33.02 1.02 -21.47
CA GLU A 156 33.39 -0.38 -21.20
C GLU A 156 32.56 -1.02 -20.07
N ILE A 157 31.61 -0.30 -19.48
CA ILE A 157 30.83 -0.79 -18.32
C ILE A 157 30.08 -2.10 -18.65
N SER A 158 29.60 -2.25 -19.88
CA SER A 158 28.93 -3.49 -20.34
C SER A 158 29.86 -4.70 -20.41
N GLU A 159 31.17 -4.49 -20.44
CA GLU A 159 32.19 -5.55 -20.45
C GLU A 159 32.58 -6.01 -19.03
N THR A 160 32.09 -5.31 -17.99
CA THR A 160 32.28 -5.68 -16.60
C THR A 160 31.76 -7.10 -16.34
N SER A 161 32.50 -7.87 -15.52
CA SER A 161 32.10 -9.26 -15.25
C SER A 161 30.66 -9.36 -14.71
N PRO A 162 29.86 -10.34 -15.18
CA PRO A 162 28.50 -10.58 -14.69
C PRO A 162 28.42 -10.72 -13.17
N LYS A 163 29.40 -11.39 -12.56
CA LYS A 163 29.55 -11.52 -11.10
C LYS A 163 29.51 -10.16 -10.39
N LEU A 164 30.32 -9.20 -10.85
CA LEU A 164 30.43 -7.86 -10.27
C LEU A 164 29.16 -7.02 -10.49
N LEU A 165 28.56 -7.12 -11.67
CA LEU A 165 27.30 -6.42 -11.98
C LEU A 165 26.14 -6.93 -11.11
N ARG A 166 26.04 -8.25 -10.91
CA ARG A 166 25.03 -8.88 -10.05
C ARG A 166 25.26 -8.51 -8.58
N ALA A 167 26.50 -8.57 -8.09
CA ALA A 167 26.83 -8.20 -6.71
C ALA A 167 26.58 -6.70 -6.44
N SER A 168 26.87 -5.84 -7.40
CA SER A 168 26.57 -4.41 -7.32
C SER A 168 25.06 -4.12 -7.35
N SER A 169 24.31 -4.89 -8.15
CA SER A 169 22.85 -4.76 -8.22
C SER A 169 22.17 -5.08 -6.88
N VAL A 170 22.61 -6.11 -6.16
CA VAL A 170 22.00 -6.45 -4.85
C VAL A 170 22.24 -5.39 -3.77
N TRP A 171 23.35 -4.64 -3.83
CA TRP A 171 23.56 -3.47 -2.98
C TRP A 171 22.52 -2.38 -3.21
N PHE A 172 22.16 -2.11 -4.47
CA PHE A 172 21.10 -1.16 -4.79
C PHE A 172 19.70 -1.70 -4.49
N ILE A 173 19.44 -3.00 -4.70
CA ILE A 173 18.14 -3.60 -4.41
C ILE A 173 17.84 -3.56 -2.90
N TYR A 174 18.82 -3.89 -2.06
CA TYR A 174 18.59 -4.07 -0.62
C TYR A 174 19.02 -2.89 0.24
N ALA A 175 19.98 -2.06 -0.20
CA ALA A 175 20.57 -1.01 0.62
C ALA A 175 20.56 0.39 -0.04
N ALA A 176 19.86 0.60 -1.16
CA ALA A 176 19.84 1.91 -1.83
C ALA A 176 19.53 3.09 -0.89
N ASP A 177 18.54 2.96 0.00
CA ASP A 177 18.19 4.02 0.96
C ASP A 177 19.35 4.35 1.90
N ALA A 178 20.03 3.31 2.42
CA ALA A 178 21.16 3.47 3.33
C ALA A 178 22.36 4.10 2.63
N LEU A 179 22.66 3.67 1.40
CA LEU A 179 23.76 4.22 0.60
C LEU A 179 23.46 5.65 0.13
N ALA A 180 22.24 5.93 -0.31
CA ALA A 180 21.81 7.28 -0.70
C ALA A 180 21.87 8.25 0.49
N LYS A 181 21.46 7.79 1.68
CA LYS A 181 21.63 8.56 2.92
C LYS A 181 23.11 8.80 3.21
N ALA A 182 23.96 7.79 3.15
CA ALA A 182 25.41 7.93 3.37
C ALA A 182 26.05 8.93 2.39
N SER A 183 25.61 8.94 1.12
CA SER A 183 26.04 9.91 0.09
C SER A 183 25.59 11.33 0.37
N LYS A 184 24.35 11.49 0.85
CA LYS A 184 23.82 12.79 1.26
C LYS A 184 24.52 13.34 2.50
N ASP A 185 24.80 12.47 3.46
CA ASP A 185 25.49 12.80 4.71
C ASP A 185 27.01 12.98 4.49
N GLY A 186 27.53 12.67 3.30
CA GLY A 186 28.93 12.85 2.94
C GLY A 186 29.88 11.92 3.69
N LYS A 187 29.43 10.72 4.07
CA LYS A 187 30.19 9.79 4.92
C LYS A 187 31.57 9.44 4.34
N GLN A 188 32.63 9.66 5.10
CA GLN A 188 34.02 9.37 4.70
C GLN A 188 34.63 8.20 5.48
N PHE A 189 35.67 7.59 4.91
CA PHE A 189 36.47 6.56 5.56
C PHE A 189 37.94 6.98 5.64
N ASP A 190 38.61 6.57 6.71
CA ASP A 190 40.01 6.90 6.93
C ASP A 190 40.95 6.16 5.95
N GLY A 191 42.00 6.87 5.52
CA GLY A 191 43.00 6.32 4.61
C GLY A 191 42.52 6.18 3.16
N LYS A 192 43.09 5.23 2.42
CA LYS A 192 42.83 5.05 0.97
C LYS A 192 41.84 3.93 0.64
N VAL A 193 41.15 3.38 1.64
CA VAL A 193 40.27 2.20 1.49
C VAL A 193 39.06 2.48 0.60
N ALA A 194 38.53 3.70 0.62
CA ALA A 194 37.37 4.13 -0.15
C ALA A 194 37.72 5.13 -1.27
N LYS A 195 38.93 5.07 -1.82
CA LYS A 195 39.34 5.90 -2.98
C LYS A 195 38.41 5.68 -4.20
N PRO A 196 38.32 6.65 -5.13
CA PRO A 196 37.62 6.45 -6.41
C PRO A 196 38.32 5.39 -7.27
N GLY A 197 37.57 4.84 -8.22
CA GLY A 197 38.06 3.87 -9.21
C GLY A 197 39.00 4.47 -10.26
N ALA A 198 39.66 3.57 -10.98
CA ALA A 198 40.75 3.89 -11.91
C ALA A 198 40.33 4.82 -13.05
N SER A 199 39.09 4.72 -13.53
CA SER A 199 38.60 5.56 -14.63
C SER A 199 38.18 6.98 -14.17
N LEU A 200 38.10 7.23 -12.87
CA LEU A 200 37.61 8.48 -12.26
C LEU A 200 38.80 9.33 -11.78
N THR A 201 39.78 9.52 -12.66
CA THR A 201 41.07 10.14 -12.32
C THR A 201 40.96 11.60 -11.86
N GLU A 202 39.94 12.32 -12.35
CA GLU A 202 39.63 13.69 -11.98
C GLU A 202 39.28 13.83 -10.49
N PHE A 203 38.74 12.77 -9.89
CA PHE A 203 38.32 12.73 -8.49
C PHE A 203 39.39 12.15 -7.54
N LYS A 204 40.53 11.69 -8.05
CA LYS A 204 41.55 10.92 -7.31
C LYS A 204 42.05 11.62 -6.05
N ASP A 205 42.21 12.93 -6.13
CA ASP A 205 42.72 13.79 -5.06
C ASP A 205 41.66 14.83 -4.61
N GLU A 206 40.41 14.68 -5.05
CA GLU A 206 39.33 15.59 -4.68
C GLU A 206 38.87 15.35 -3.24
N ALA A 207 38.67 16.44 -2.49
CA ALA A 207 38.18 16.39 -1.13
C ALA A 207 36.74 15.83 -1.10
N GLY A 208 36.48 14.83 -0.25
CA GLY A 208 35.17 14.19 -0.13
C GLY A 208 34.97 12.92 -0.98
N TRP A 209 35.96 12.52 -1.78
CA TRP A 209 35.96 11.28 -2.57
C TRP A 209 36.66 10.09 -1.89
N ARG A 210 36.82 10.15 -0.56
CA ARG A 210 37.31 9.05 0.29
C ARG A 210 36.16 8.31 0.97
N GLY A 211 34.99 8.27 0.32
CA GLY A 211 33.78 7.68 0.87
C GLY A 211 32.57 7.89 -0.03
N PHE A 212 31.42 8.13 0.59
CA PHE A 212 30.16 8.44 -0.07
C PHE A 212 30.00 9.95 -0.24
N ASN A 213 29.57 10.36 -1.43
CA ASN A 213 29.15 11.73 -1.73
C ASN A 213 28.12 11.71 -2.87
N ASN A 214 27.42 12.83 -3.09
CA ASN A 214 26.35 12.90 -4.08
C ASN A 214 26.85 12.71 -5.52
N ASP A 215 28.07 13.17 -5.85
CA ASP A 215 28.62 13.05 -7.19
C ASP A 215 28.96 11.60 -7.53
N ARG A 216 29.62 10.90 -6.61
CA ARG A 216 29.92 9.47 -6.69
C ARG A 216 28.64 8.63 -6.79
N TRP A 217 27.63 8.96 -6.00
CA TRP A 217 26.32 8.32 -6.08
C TRP A 217 25.69 8.48 -7.47
N LYS A 218 25.74 9.71 -8.01
CA LYS A 218 25.23 10.00 -9.35
C LYS A 218 26.01 9.24 -10.43
N VAL A 219 27.33 9.15 -10.33
CA VAL A 219 28.15 8.34 -11.23
C VAL A 219 27.67 6.89 -11.24
N TRP A 220 27.43 6.27 -10.07
CA TRP A 220 26.90 4.90 -10.02
C TRP A 220 25.52 4.78 -10.68
N GLN A 221 24.61 5.72 -10.42
CA GLN A 221 23.27 5.71 -11.03
C GLN A 221 23.29 5.86 -12.55
N ASP A 222 24.13 6.76 -13.05
CA ASP A 222 24.28 7.04 -14.48
C ASP A 222 24.89 5.82 -15.20
N ARG A 223 25.96 5.26 -14.63
CA ARG A 223 26.65 4.07 -15.15
C ARG A 223 25.79 2.82 -15.13
N PHE A 224 24.95 2.65 -14.11
CA PHE A 224 23.96 1.56 -14.13
C PHE A 224 22.85 1.77 -15.16
N SER A 225 22.50 3.02 -15.47
CA SER A 225 21.42 3.31 -16.41
C SER A 225 21.80 2.96 -17.84
N THR A 226 23.08 3.01 -18.21
CA THR A 226 23.56 2.59 -19.54
C THR A 226 23.41 1.08 -19.76
N LEU A 227 23.47 0.27 -18.70
CA LEU A 227 23.32 -1.19 -18.76
C LEU A 227 21.91 -1.67 -19.12
N LYS A 228 20.89 -0.79 -19.11
CA LYS A 228 19.51 -1.15 -19.48
C LYS A 228 19.38 -1.59 -20.94
N GLU A 229 20.17 -0.97 -21.81
CA GLU A 229 20.14 -1.19 -23.26
C GLU A 229 21.31 -2.06 -23.73
N ALA A 230 22.25 -2.39 -22.84
CA ALA A 230 23.41 -3.20 -23.14
C ALA A 230 23.07 -4.70 -23.37
N ASP A 231 23.90 -5.36 -24.16
CA ASP A 231 23.86 -6.80 -24.39
C ASP A 231 24.67 -7.53 -23.32
N ILE A 232 24.05 -7.73 -22.16
CA ILE A 232 24.62 -8.43 -20.99
C ILE A 232 23.86 -9.74 -20.71
N PRO A 233 24.47 -10.73 -20.01
CA PRO A 233 23.80 -11.97 -19.65
C PRO A 233 22.44 -11.77 -18.97
N GLN A 234 21.49 -12.64 -19.28
CA GLN A 234 20.07 -12.44 -18.93
C GLN A 234 19.79 -12.39 -17.42
N ASP A 235 20.56 -13.13 -16.63
CA ASP A 235 20.51 -13.11 -15.16
C ASP A 235 20.98 -11.76 -14.59
N SER A 236 22.03 -11.20 -15.17
CA SER A 236 22.55 -9.86 -14.86
C SER A 236 21.56 -8.78 -15.29
N LYS A 237 20.94 -8.95 -16.47
CA LYS A 237 19.90 -8.06 -16.99
C LYS A 237 18.66 -8.03 -16.10
N SER A 238 18.22 -9.19 -15.60
CA SER A 238 17.10 -9.30 -14.65
C SER A 238 17.37 -8.51 -13.37
N LEU A 239 18.53 -8.73 -12.73
CA LEU A 239 18.89 -8.03 -11.50
C LEU A 239 19.10 -6.53 -11.71
N THR A 240 19.63 -6.13 -12.87
CA THR A 240 19.76 -4.72 -13.25
C THR A 240 18.39 -4.05 -13.41
N MET A 241 17.39 -4.78 -13.94
CA MET A 241 16.01 -4.33 -14.06
C MET A 241 15.33 -4.18 -12.68
N ASP A 242 15.49 -5.18 -11.81
CA ASP A 242 14.97 -5.16 -10.43
C ASP A 242 15.59 -4.03 -9.61
N MET A 243 16.88 -3.80 -9.79
CA MET A 243 17.60 -2.64 -9.26
C MET A 243 17.05 -1.32 -9.83
N ALA A 244 16.79 -1.22 -11.14
CA ALA A 244 16.24 0.01 -11.73
C ALA A 244 14.84 0.35 -11.21
N LEU A 245 14.02 -0.68 -10.93
CA LEU A 245 12.76 -0.53 -10.20
C LEU A 245 13.05 -0.04 -8.77
N SER A 246 13.98 -0.69 -8.07
CA SER A 246 14.40 -0.32 -6.72
C SER A 246 15.01 1.09 -6.63
N LEU A 247 15.66 1.61 -7.67
CA LEU A 247 16.18 2.98 -7.74
C LEU A 247 15.09 4.02 -7.99
N ARG A 248 14.06 3.65 -8.77
CA ARG A 248 12.81 4.42 -8.85
C ARG A 248 12.11 4.46 -7.48
N ASP A 249 12.31 3.45 -6.64
CA ASP A 249 11.71 3.34 -5.31
C ASP A 249 12.57 3.89 -4.16
N GLY A 250 13.90 3.77 -4.19
CA GLY A 250 14.83 4.07 -3.08
C GLY A 250 15.41 5.48 -3.09
N SER A 251 15.12 6.25 -4.14
CA SER A 251 15.18 7.72 -4.09
C SER A 251 13.90 8.34 -3.51
N ARG A 252 12.93 7.50 -3.15
CA ARG A 252 11.56 7.88 -2.83
C ARG A 252 11.25 7.37 -1.43
N LEU A 253 10.74 8.25 -0.57
CA LEU A 253 10.20 7.89 0.74
C LEU A 253 9.27 6.66 0.60
N LYS A 254 9.10 5.84 1.66
CA LYS A 254 8.19 4.69 1.59
C LYS A 254 6.82 5.10 1.00
N PRO A 255 6.14 4.25 0.19
CA PRO A 255 4.91 4.64 -0.51
C PRO A 255 3.82 5.25 0.37
N ASP A 256 3.69 4.80 1.62
CA ASP A 256 2.81 5.35 2.65
C ASP A 256 3.21 6.78 3.05
N ILE A 257 4.51 7.05 3.21
CA ILE A 257 5.05 8.39 3.49
C ILE A 257 4.85 9.31 2.28
N ARG A 258 5.06 8.81 1.06
CA ARG A 258 4.81 9.58 -0.17
C ARG A 258 3.34 9.92 -0.36
N LEU A 259 2.44 9.00 -0.02
CA LEU A 259 1.02 9.28 -0.03
C LEU A 259 0.66 10.35 1.02
N ALA A 260 1.23 10.26 2.22
CA ALA A 260 1.08 11.29 3.25
C ALA A 260 1.60 12.66 2.78
N GLN A 261 2.74 12.68 2.09
CA GLN A 261 3.32 13.88 1.50
C GLN A 261 2.40 14.45 0.42
N ALA A 262 1.91 13.64 -0.53
CA ALA A 262 1.01 14.09 -1.59
C ALA A 262 -0.29 14.69 -1.03
N VAL A 263 -0.86 14.08 0.02
CA VAL A 263 -2.03 14.62 0.74
C VAL A 263 -1.70 15.94 1.43
N SER A 264 -0.50 16.06 2.01
CA SER A 264 -0.04 17.28 2.69
C SER A 264 0.21 18.42 1.69
N GLU A 265 0.80 18.13 0.53
CA GLU A 265 0.98 19.08 -0.57
C GLU A 265 -0.38 19.54 -1.14
N PHE A 266 -1.34 18.63 -1.27
CA PHE A 266 -2.73 18.96 -1.59
C PHE A 266 -3.31 19.94 -0.57
N GLU A 267 -3.25 19.61 0.72
CA GLU A 267 -3.76 20.48 1.79
C GLU A 267 -3.08 21.85 1.76
N ALA A 268 -1.76 21.90 1.55
CA ALA A 268 -0.99 23.14 1.51
C ALA A 268 -1.45 24.09 0.38
N ALA A 269 -1.87 23.54 -0.77
CA ALA A 269 -2.32 24.30 -1.93
C ALA A 269 -3.72 24.91 -1.80
N LEU A 270 -4.51 24.50 -0.80
CA LEU A 270 -5.88 25.00 -0.56
C LEU A 270 -5.90 26.41 0.06
N THR A 271 -6.98 27.16 -0.18
CA THR A 271 -7.27 28.42 0.55
C THR A 271 -7.59 28.15 2.01
N SER A 272 -7.56 29.18 2.88
CA SER A 272 -7.86 29.01 4.31
C SER A 272 -9.25 28.40 4.55
N GLU A 273 -10.27 28.83 3.81
CA GLU A 273 -11.62 28.28 3.88
C GLU A 273 -11.67 26.82 3.40
N GLN A 274 -11.01 26.51 2.29
CA GLN A 274 -10.92 25.15 1.76
C GLN A 274 -10.16 24.21 2.71
N LYS A 275 -9.12 24.69 3.39
CA LYS A 275 -8.37 23.92 4.41
C LYS A 275 -9.28 23.52 5.57
N ILE A 276 -10.14 24.42 6.03
CA ILE A 276 -11.12 24.13 7.10
C ILE A 276 -12.07 23.02 6.64
N ALA A 277 -12.69 23.18 5.47
CA ALA A 277 -13.60 22.19 4.92
C ALA A 277 -12.92 20.83 4.64
N PHE A 278 -11.67 20.84 4.15
CA PHE A 278 -10.87 19.64 3.93
C PHE A 278 -10.57 18.90 5.24
N ARG A 279 -10.13 19.62 6.28
CA ARG A 279 -9.84 19.04 7.61
C ARG A 279 -11.10 18.49 8.27
N ALA A 280 -12.22 19.19 8.16
CA ALA A 280 -13.52 18.71 8.64
C ALA A 280 -13.93 17.41 7.92
N SER A 281 -13.81 17.37 6.59
CA SER A 281 -14.09 16.16 5.81
C SER A 281 -13.17 15.00 6.18
N ARG A 282 -11.88 15.26 6.40
CA ARG A 282 -10.90 14.23 6.80
C ARG A 282 -11.20 13.69 8.20
N SER A 283 -11.49 14.57 9.16
CA SER A 283 -11.83 14.19 10.52
C SER A 283 -13.14 13.40 10.57
N SER A 284 -14.18 13.83 9.84
CA SER A 284 -15.44 13.10 9.74
C SER A 284 -15.24 11.68 9.20
N ALA A 285 -14.45 11.53 8.13
CA ALA A 285 -14.16 10.22 7.53
C ALA A 285 -13.32 9.31 8.44
N ALA A 286 -12.49 9.89 9.31
CA ALA A 286 -11.70 9.13 10.30
C ALA A 286 -12.55 8.63 11.47
N HIS A 287 -13.65 9.32 11.82
CA HIS A 287 -14.58 8.90 12.85
C HIS A 287 -15.64 7.91 12.34
N VAL A 288 -16.16 8.14 11.13
CA VAL A 288 -17.14 7.27 10.48
C VAL A 288 -16.63 7.00 9.06
N ALA A 289 -16.24 5.76 8.81
CA ALA A 289 -15.72 5.36 7.51
C ALA A 289 -16.74 5.71 6.40
N PRO A 290 -16.30 6.36 5.31
CA PRO A 290 -17.21 6.75 4.24
C PRO A 290 -17.84 5.51 3.62
N THR A 291 -19.10 5.62 3.21
CA THR A 291 -19.92 4.54 2.64
C THR A 291 -20.28 4.82 1.18
N MET A 292 -20.97 3.88 0.52
CA MET A 292 -21.51 4.14 -0.82
C MET A 292 -22.54 5.29 -0.80
N SER A 293 -23.30 5.48 0.28
CA SER A 293 -24.23 6.61 0.38
C SER A 293 -23.48 7.94 0.28
N ASP A 294 -22.29 8.05 0.87
CA ASP A 294 -21.44 9.25 0.75
C ASP A 294 -20.94 9.49 -0.68
N VAL A 295 -20.64 8.42 -1.42
CA VAL A 295 -20.32 8.51 -2.85
C VAL A 295 -21.53 8.98 -3.65
N MET A 296 -22.71 8.42 -3.39
CA MET A 296 -23.95 8.80 -4.07
C MET A 296 -24.32 10.26 -3.80
N ARG A 297 -24.27 10.67 -2.52
CA ARG A 297 -24.46 12.06 -2.10
C ARG A 297 -23.48 12.99 -2.80
N LEU A 298 -22.18 12.68 -2.80
CA LEU A 298 -21.19 13.49 -3.51
C LEU A 298 -21.52 13.61 -5.00
N THR A 299 -21.91 12.50 -5.65
CA THR A 299 -22.32 12.52 -7.07
C THR A 299 -23.58 13.34 -7.33
N ALA A 300 -24.56 13.29 -6.43
CA ALA A 300 -25.77 14.10 -6.49
C ALA A 300 -25.46 15.59 -6.28
N GLU A 301 -24.62 15.94 -5.30
CA GLU A 301 -24.19 17.32 -5.05
C GLU A 301 -23.49 17.94 -6.27
N ILE A 302 -22.68 17.15 -6.99
CA ILE A 302 -22.01 17.58 -8.23
C ILE A 302 -23.02 17.82 -9.32
N ASP A 303 -23.91 16.86 -9.58
CA ASP A 303 -24.93 16.98 -10.62
C ASP A 303 -25.85 18.18 -10.35
N LEU A 304 -26.26 18.39 -9.10
CA LEU A 304 -27.07 19.55 -8.70
C LEU A 304 -26.32 20.86 -8.96
N LYS A 305 -25.10 21.00 -8.43
CA LYS A 305 -24.28 22.22 -8.59
C LYS A 305 -23.91 22.49 -10.05
N ALA A 306 -23.56 21.45 -10.81
CA ALA A 306 -23.22 21.56 -12.22
C ALA A 306 -24.44 21.96 -13.06
N THR A 307 -25.61 21.36 -12.80
CA THR A 307 -26.84 21.72 -13.49
C THR A 307 -27.24 23.16 -13.13
N ALA A 308 -27.17 23.55 -11.85
CA ALA A 308 -27.48 24.90 -11.38
C ALA A 308 -26.63 25.97 -12.07
N LYS A 309 -25.32 25.73 -12.22
CA LYS A 309 -24.38 26.70 -12.81
C LYS A 309 -24.34 26.71 -14.34
N HIS A 310 -24.45 25.55 -14.97
CA HIS A 310 -24.13 25.39 -16.40
C HIS A 310 -25.32 24.98 -17.28
N GLY A 311 -26.52 24.83 -16.70
CA GLY A 311 -27.74 24.49 -17.44
C GLY A 311 -27.98 22.98 -17.65
N ARG A 312 -29.04 22.64 -18.41
CA ARG A 312 -29.43 21.25 -18.69
C ARG A 312 -28.50 20.60 -19.70
N GLY A 313 -28.02 19.38 -19.43
CA GLY A 313 -27.56 18.49 -20.51
C GLY A 313 -26.67 17.31 -20.16
N ARG A 314 -25.92 17.30 -19.05
CA ARG A 314 -24.94 16.23 -18.75
C ARG A 314 -24.95 15.80 -17.28
N CYS A 315 -24.98 14.48 -17.06
CA CYS A 315 -24.81 13.87 -15.74
C CYS A 315 -23.31 13.57 -15.55
N PHE A 316 -22.66 14.25 -14.61
CA PHE A 316 -21.24 14.08 -14.30
C PHE A 316 -21.04 13.05 -13.19
N GLY A 317 -21.97 12.97 -12.22
CA GLY A 317 -21.95 12.03 -11.11
C GLY A 317 -21.67 10.58 -11.54
N PRO A 318 -22.46 10.00 -12.46
CA PRO A 318 -22.26 8.63 -12.94
C PRO A 318 -20.88 8.35 -13.55
N ARG A 319 -20.22 9.36 -14.13
CA ARG A 319 -18.87 9.23 -14.70
C ARG A 319 -17.80 9.08 -13.62
N MET A 320 -18.01 9.69 -12.46
CA MET A 320 -17.05 9.72 -11.36
C MET A 320 -17.27 8.61 -10.33
N THR A 321 -18.45 7.98 -10.32
CA THR A 321 -18.86 7.02 -9.27
C THR A 321 -17.86 5.90 -9.03
N ASN A 322 -17.28 5.30 -10.06
CA ASN A 322 -16.43 4.13 -9.87
C ASN A 322 -15.08 4.46 -9.23
N LEU A 323 -14.45 5.57 -9.61
CA LEU A 323 -13.20 6.00 -8.98
C LEU A 323 -13.46 6.49 -7.54
N LEU A 324 -14.52 7.28 -7.34
CA LEU A 324 -14.94 7.70 -5.99
C LEU A 324 -15.26 6.51 -5.08
N GLN A 325 -15.87 5.45 -5.62
CA GLN A 325 -16.08 4.20 -4.90
C GLN A 325 -14.76 3.53 -4.52
N ALA A 326 -13.75 3.50 -5.39
CA ALA A 326 -12.46 2.91 -5.06
C ALA A 326 -11.74 3.70 -3.94
N ILE A 327 -11.81 5.03 -3.99
CA ILE A 327 -11.26 5.91 -2.94
C ILE A 327 -12.00 5.70 -1.62
N GLN A 328 -13.34 5.62 -1.66
CA GLN A 328 -14.16 5.31 -0.49
C GLN A 328 -13.77 3.97 0.14
N GLN A 329 -13.63 2.92 -0.69
CA GLN A 329 -13.21 1.61 -0.21
C GLN A 329 -11.82 1.64 0.41
N PHE A 330 -10.88 2.43 -0.14
CA PHE A 330 -9.56 2.61 0.45
C PHE A 330 -9.59 3.36 1.78
N ALA A 331 -10.38 4.42 1.90
CA ALA A 331 -10.58 5.11 3.17
C ALA A 331 -11.21 4.16 4.22
N ALA A 332 -12.16 3.33 3.82
CA ALA A 332 -12.75 2.31 4.69
C ALA A 332 -11.78 1.18 5.09
N LEU A 333 -10.68 0.94 4.34
CA LEU A 333 -9.62 0.01 4.76
C LEU A 333 -8.78 0.59 5.91
N GLY A 334 -8.63 1.92 5.95
CA GLY A 334 -7.83 2.63 6.95
C GLY A 334 -8.30 2.39 8.38
N ASP A 335 -9.62 2.43 8.59
CA ASP A 335 -10.28 2.13 9.87
C ASP A 335 -10.12 0.64 10.30
N VAL A 336 -9.90 -0.24 9.32
CA VAL A 336 -10.14 -1.68 9.42
C VAL A 336 -8.84 -2.49 9.53
N VAL A 337 -7.68 -1.95 9.12
CA VAL A 337 -6.46 -2.78 8.94
C VAL A 337 -5.15 -2.15 9.41
N VAL A 338 -5.00 -0.82 9.39
CA VAL A 338 -3.66 -0.24 9.17
C VAL A 338 -3.14 0.71 10.25
N GLY A 339 -3.87 0.85 11.37
CA GLY A 339 -3.48 1.74 12.47
C GLY A 339 -3.81 3.21 12.23
N GLY A 340 -3.80 4.02 13.30
CA GLY A 340 -4.37 5.38 13.29
C GLY A 340 -3.74 6.35 12.28
N SER A 341 -2.43 6.28 12.03
CA SER A 341 -1.74 7.19 11.11
C SER A 341 -2.08 6.92 9.63
N GLN A 342 -2.17 5.64 9.23
CA GLN A 342 -2.53 5.26 7.86
C GLN A 342 -4.02 5.47 7.58
N ASN A 343 -4.89 5.34 8.60
CA ASN A 343 -6.28 5.72 8.49
C ASN A 343 -6.45 7.21 8.14
N LEU A 344 -5.70 8.09 8.80
CA LEU A 344 -5.73 9.54 8.51
C LEU A 344 -5.25 9.87 7.09
N ILE A 345 -4.28 9.12 6.57
CA ILE A 345 -3.79 9.30 5.19
C ILE A 345 -4.87 8.88 4.18
N ALA A 346 -5.47 7.70 4.35
CA ALA A 346 -6.52 7.20 3.46
C ALA A 346 -7.78 8.10 3.48
N CYS A 347 -8.19 8.56 4.67
CA CYS A 347 -9.23 9.57 4.84
C CYS A 347 -8.86 10.92 4.19
N GLY A 348 -7.57 11.26 4.18
CA GLY A 348 -7.04 12.42 3.47
C GLY A 348 -7.21 12.33 1.95
N VAL A 349 -7.02 11.15 1.35
CA VAL A 349 -7.27 10.92 -0.09
C VAL A 349 -8.75 11.12 -0.42
N TRP A 350 -9.65 10.60 0.43
CA TRP A 350 -11.09 10.82 0.29
C TRP A 350 -11.46 12.32 0.36
N ALA A 351 -10.96 13.02 1.37
CA ALA A 351 -11.17 14.46 1.52
C ALA A 351 -10.60 15.27 0.34
N ALA A 352 -9.45 14.85 -0.22
CA ALA A 352 -8.82 15.49 -1.36
C ALA A 352 -9.67 15.36 -2.62
N ALA A 353 -10.17 14.15 -2.89
CA ALA A 353 -11.06 13.89 -4.01
C ALA A 353 -12.38 14.67 -3.88
N ARG A 354 -13.01 14.65 -2.70
CA ARG A 354 -14.23 15.43 -2.43
C ARG A 354 -14.02 16.93 -2.67
N MET A 355 -12.92 17.48 -2.16
CA MET A 355 -12.57 18.90 -2.31
C MET A 355 -12.31 19.27 -3.77
N ALA A 356 -11.47 18.49 -4.47
CA ALA A 356 -11.14 18.72 -5.87
C ALA A 356 -12.40 18.75 -6.74
N VAL A 357 -13.27 17.77 -6.57
CA VAL A 357 -14.49 17.65 -7.37
C VAL A 357 -15.46 18.82 -7.10
N HIS A 358 -15.65 19.24 -5.85
CA HIS A 358 -16.48 20.42 -5.54
C HIS A 358 -15.93 21.71 -6.15
N VAL A 359 -14.62 21.92 -6.06
CA VAL A 359 -13.97 23.12 -6.59
C VAL A 359 -14.07 23.15 -8.12
N ILE A 360 -13.82 22.03 -8.79
CA ILE A 360 -13.89 21.91 -10.25
C ILE A 360 -15.32 22.10 -10.78
N THR A 361 -16.35 21.80 -9.99
CA THR A 361 -17.75 21.95 -10.41
C THR A 361 -18.09 23.41 -10.80
N GLY A 362 -17.31 24.40 -10.32
CA GLY A 362 -17.40 25.78 -10.76
C GLY A 362 -16.95 26.05 -12.21
N TYR A 363 -16.29 25.10 -12.88
CA TYR A 363 -15.59 25.30 -14.15
C TYR A 363 -15.99 24.25 -15.20
N PHE A 364 -16.96 24.58 -16.06
CA PHE A 364 -17.60 23.61 -16.97
C PHE A 364 -16.62 22.83 -17.88
N THR A 365 -15.78 23.52 -18.66
CA THR A 365 -14.86 22.87 -19.63
C THR A 365 -13.87 21.94 -18.94
N TYR A 366 -13.40 22.33 -17.76
CA TYR A 366 -12.49 21.52 -16.97
C TYR A 366 -13.22 20.33 -16.33
N LEU A 367 -14.42 20.55 -15.80
CA LEU A 367 -15.30 19.50 -15.27
C LEU A 367 -15.58 18.40 -16.30
N GLU A 368 -15.82 18.76 -17.56
CA GLU A 368 -16.01 17.78 -18.63
C GLU A 368 -14.77 16.88 -18.79
N LYS A 369 -13.59 17.46 -18.99
CA LYS A 369 -12.34 16.71 -19.15
C LYS A 369 -12.02 15.85 -17.92
N PHE A 370 -12.16 16.43 -16.74
CA PHE A 370 -11.93 15.75 -15.47
C PHE A 370 -12.90 14.57 -15.27
N SER A 371 -14.18 14.73 -15.63
CA SER A 371 -15.17 13.65 -15.57
C SER A 371 -14.86 12.51 -16.54
N LEU A 372 -14.29 12.80 -17.72
CA LEU A 372 -13.90 11.78 -18.69
C LEU A 372 -12.68 10.99 -18.21
N LEU A 373 -11.68 11.66 -17.60
CA LEU A 373 -10.55 10.98 -16.96
C LEU A 373 -11.05 10.04 -15.85
N PHE A 374 -11.89 10.55 -14.94
CA PHE A 374 -12.47 9.77 -13.85
C PHE A 374 -13.26 8.56 -14.35
N MET A 375 -13.99 8.72 -15.45
CA MET A 375 -14.70 7.62 -16.10
C MET A 375 -13.75 6.58 -16.69
N ALA A 376 -12.70 7.03 -17.40
CA ALA A 376 -11.74 6.16 -18.05
C ALA A 376 -11.00 5.29 -17.01
N VAL A 377 -10.40 5.93 -16.01
CA VAL A 377 -9.68 5.29 -14.89
C VAL A 377 -10.62 4.45 -14.04
N GLY A 378 -11.82 4.96 -13.76
CA GLY A 378 -12.82 4.30 -12.91
C GLY A 378 -13.29 2.94 -13.44
N ARG A 379 -13.12 2.63 -14.73
CA ARG A 379 -13.44 1.31 -15.28
C ARG A 379 -12.57 0.21 -14.66
N ASN A 380 -11.27 0.48 -14.51
CA ASN A 380 -10.30 -0.49 -14.01
C ASN A 380 -10.06 -0.36 -12.49
N ALA A 381 -10.52 0.72 -11.85
CA ALA A 381 -10.26 0.99 -10.44
C ALA A 381 -10.46 -0.22 -9.50
N PRO A 382 -9.53 -0.45 -8.54
CA PRO A 382 -9.41 -1.69 -7.76
C PRO A 382 -10.51 -1.81 -6.69
N ARG A 383 -11.65 -2.39 -7.07
CA ARG A 383 -12.87 -2.48 -6.24
C ARG A 383 -13.15 -3.89 -5.73
N TYR A 384 -12.22 -4.47 -4.99
CA TYR A 384 -12.35 -5.84 -4.51
C TYR A 384 -13.14 -5.90 -3.20
N GLN A 385 -14.27 -6.62 -3.22
CA GLN A 385 -15.09 -6.80 -2.02
C GLN A 385 -14.35 -7.54 -0.89
N ALA A 386 -13.35 -8.36 -1.23
CA ALA A 386 -12.50 -9.07 -0.28
C ALA A 386 -11.22 -8.30 0.09
N MET A 387 -11.03 -7.06 -0.38
CA MET A 387 -9.77 -6.31 -0.19
C MET A 387 -9.35 -6.23 1.27
N ALA A 388 -10.29 -5.97 2.19
CA ALA A 388 -10.01 -5.89 3.63
C ALA A 388 -9.40 -7.17 4.21
N ALA A 389 -9.67 -8.34 3.62
CA ALA A 389 -9.14 -9.61 4.10
C ALA A 389 -7.72 -9.91 3.59
N ILE A 390 -7.36 -9.40 2.40
CA ILE A 390 -6.09 -9.68 1.73
C ILE A 390 -5.07 -8.56 1.88
N TYR A 391 -5.52 -7.30 2.03
CA TYR A 391 -4.68 -6.12 2.16
C TYR A 391 -3.61 -6.21 3.27
N PRO A 392 -3.92 -6.65 4.52
CA PRO A 392 -2.87 -6.77 5.54
C PRO A 392 -1.84 -7.86 5.26
N LYS A 393 -2.16 -8.83 4.40
CA LYS A 393 -1.34 -10.03 4.19
C LYS A 393 -0.22 -9.84 3.17
N SER A 394 -0.33 -8.85 2.28
CA SER A 394 0.67 -8.61 1.24
C SER A 394 1.22 -7.19 1.30
N LYS A 395 2.53 -7.10 1.53
CA LYS A 395 3.28 -5.82 1.45
C LYS A 395 3.27 -5.25 0.03
N ASN A 396 3.28 -6.11 -0.99
CA ASN A 396 3.20 -5.69 -2.39
C ASN A 396 1.85 -5.04 -2.69
N LEU A 397 0.75 -5.65 -2.22
CA LEU A 397 -0.59 -5.10 -2.38
C LEU A 397 -0.74 -3.73 -1.69
N GLN A 398 -0.22 -3.59 -0.46
CA GLN A 398 -0.20 -2.31 0.26
C GLN A 398 0.56 -1.24 -0.52
N ARG A 399 1.74 -1.59 -1.05
CA ARG A 399 2.58 -0.71 -1.87
C ARG A 399 1.86 -0.28 -3.15
N TYR A 400 1.32 -1.21 -3.92
CA TYR A 400 0.64 -0.89 -5.19
C TYR A 400 -0.59 -0.01 -4.97
N MET A 401 -1.34 -0.25 -3.90
CA MET A 401 -2.48 0.59 -3.52
C MET A 401 -2.02 2.01 -3.16
N CYS A 402 -0.92 2.17 -2.41
CA CYS A 402 -0.37 3.50 -2.11
C CYS A 402 0.06 4.24 -3.39
N GLU A 403 0.77 3.58 -4.31
CA GLU A 403 1.16 4.17 -5.59
C GLU A 403 -0.04 4.61 -6.43
N TYR A 404 -1.08 3.76 -6.50
CA TYR A 404 -2.32 4.11 -7.18
C TYR A 404 -2.95 5.38 -6.60
N PHE A 405 -3.07 5.48 -5.28
CA PHE A 405 -3.70 6.63 -4.63
C PHE A 405 -2.80 7.88 -4.57
N ILE A 406 -1.48 7.75 -4.70
CA ILE A 406 -0.58 8.89 -4.93
C ILE A 406 -0.96 9.57 -6.25
N ILE A 407 -1.15 8.79 -7.32
CA ILE A 407 -1.50 9.35 -8.63
C ILE A 407 -2.90 9.99 -8.58
N VAL A 408 -3.87 9.36 -7.92
CA VAL A 408 -5.21 9.95 -7.71
C VAL A 408 -5.11 11.29 -6.96
N THR A 409 -4.29 11.36 -5.92
CA THR A 409 -4.07 12.59 -5.15
C THR A 409 -3.38 13.67 -5.99
N ARG A 410 -2.41 13.28 -6.83
CA ARG A 410 -1.73 14.17 -7.78
C ARG A 410 -2.69 14.76 -8.82
N ILE A 411 -3.62 13.95 -9.35
CA ILE A 411 -4.70 14.43 -10.23
C ILE A 411 -5.56 15.49 -9.51
N CYS A 412 -5.93 15.22 -8.25
CA CYS A 412 -6.69 16.17 -7.43
C CYS A 412 -5.91 17.47 -7.20
N PHE A 413 -4.62 17.37 -6.87
CA PHE A 413 -3.72 18.50 -6.65
C PHE A 413 -3.57 19.38 -7.89
N GLN A 414 -3.33 18.78 -9.05
CA GLN A 414 -3.23 19.52 -10.31
C GLN A 414 -4.54 20.24 -10.64
N SER A 415 -5.67 19.62 -10.32
CA SER A 415 -6.98 20.21 -10.55
C SER A 415 -7.23 21.44 -9.69
N ILE A 416 -6.92 21.37 -8.40
CA ILE A 416 -6.97 22.53 -7.50
C ILE A 416 -5.99 23.60 -7.94
N SER A 417 -4.75 23.23 -8.25
CA SER A 417 -3.70 24.17 -8.66
C SER A 417 -4.07 24.92 -9.96
N TRP A 418 -4.75 24.24 -10.89
CA TRP A 418 -5.27 24.89 -12.10
C TRP A 418 -6.30 25.97 -11.78
N THR A 419 -7.21 25.74 -10.82
CA THR A 419 -8.23 26.74 -10.45
C THR A 419 -7.65 28.02 -9.87
N ARG A 420 -6.41 27.98 -9.37
CA ARG A 420 -5.67 29.13 -8.81
C ARG A 420 -4.98 29.98 -9.86
N LYS A 421 -4.85 29.53 -11.11
CA LYS A 421 -4.24 30.31 -12.19
C LYS A 421 -5.11 31.53 -12.53
N SER A 422 -4.49 32.60 -13.03
CA SER A 422 -5.21 33.79 -13.47
C SER A 422 -6.25 33.46 -14.55
N ALA A 423 -7.31 34.26 -14.68
CA ALA A 423 -8.37 34.01 -15.67
C ALA A 423 -7.83 33.84 -17.10
N PHE A 424 -6.84 34.65 -17.48
CA PHE A 424 -6.17 34.57 -18.78
C PHE A 424 -5.35 33.28 -18.97
N SER A 425 -4.64 32.82 -17.94
CA SER A 425 -3.86 31.58 -17.97
C SER A 425 -4.75 30.32 -17.98
N ARG A 426 -5.96 30.38 -17.42
CA ARG A 426 -6.90 29.25 -17.41
C ARG A 426 -7.50 28.95 -18.79
N LEU A 427 -7.62 29.95 -19.66
CA LEU A 427 -8.16 29.78 -21.02
C LEU A 427 -7.25 28.93 -21.92
N SER A 428 -5.95 28.87 -21.65
CA SER A 428 -4.96 28.12 -22.46
C SER A 428 -4.41 26.85 -21.80
N THR A 429 -4.65 26.61 -20.50
CA THR A 429 -3.96 25.55 -19.72
C THR A 429 -4.89 24.50 -19.12
N SER A 430 -5.98 24.07 -19.80
CA SER A 430 -6.65 22.83 -19.37
C SER A 430 -5.64 21.67 -19.37
N ILE A 431 -5.79 20.65 -18.50
CA ILE A 431 -4.90 19.46 -18.53
C ILE A 431 -4.76 19.01 -19.99
N SER A 432 -3.51 18.90 -20.43
CA SER A 432 -3.20 18.55 -21.80
C SER A 432 -3.56 17.08 -22.06
N ASP A 433 -3.95 16.75 -23.28
CA ASP A 433 -4.26 15.35 -23.64
C ASP A 433 -3.07 14.40 -23.37
N PRO A 434 -1.79 14.81 -23.51
CA PRO A 434 -0.64 14.04 -23.05
C PRO A 434 -0.66 13.73 -21.54
N ASP A 435 -0.84 14.74 -20.68
CA ASP A 435 -0.87 14.56 -19.21
C ASP A 435 -2.03 13.62 -18.80
N MET A 436 -3.20 13.76 -19.44
CA MET A 436 -4.33 12.86 -19.20
C MET A 436 -4.00 11.41 -19.53
N LYS A 437 -3.33 11.18 -20.67
CA LYS A 437 -2.92 9.85 -21.11
C LYS A 437 -1.85 9.26 -20.20
N GLU A 438 -0.92 10.08 -19.71
CA GLU A 438 0.11 9.67 -18.75
C GLU A 438 -0.54 9.18 -17.45
N PHE A 439 -1.42 9.98 -16.83
CA PHE A 439 -2.13 9.55 -15.63
C PHE A 439 -2.96 8.29 -15.84
N GLN A 440 -3.66 8.21 -16.97
CA GLN A 440 -4.44 7.03 -17.29
C GLN A 440 -3.54 5.78 -17.39
N SER A 441 -2.42 5.88 -18.10
CA SER A 441 -1.45 4.78 -18.27
C SER A 441 -0.85 4.32 -16.94
N GLU A 442 -0.42 5.26 -16.10
CA GLU A 442 0.13 4.94 -14.78
C GLU A 442 -0.92 4.26 -13.89
N LEU A 443 -2.16 4.77 -13.85
CA LEU A 443 -3.23 4.19 -13.06
C LEU A 443 -3.67 2.81 -13.59
N GLU A 444 -3.65 2.60 -14.90
CA GLU A 444 -3.92 1.30 -15.51
C GLU A 444 -2.84 0.27 -15.16
N THR A 445 -1.57 0.68 -15.15
CA THR A 445 -0.43 -0.17 -14.75
C THR A 445 -0.59 -0.64 -13.32
N TRP A 446 -0.77 0.28 -12.36
CA TRP A 446 -0.96 -0.10 -10.95
C TRP A 446 -2.25 -0.87 -10.73
N SER A 447 -3.31 -0.55 -11.46
CA SER A 447 -4.56 -1.31 -11.42
C SER A 447 -4.39 -2.76 -11.87
N SER A 448 -3.51 -3.03 -12.86
CA SER A 448 -3.18 -4.40 -13.27
C SER A 448 -2.39 -5.14 -12.19
N SER A 449 -1.35 -4.50 -11.64
CA SER A 449 -0.55 -5.10 -10.57
C SER A 449 -1.38 -5.41 -9.31
N ILE A 450 -2.30 -4.52 -8.92
CA ILE A 450 -3.24 -4.76 -7.81
C ILE A 450 -4.14 -5.95 -8.12
N LYS A 451 -4.61 -6.07 -9.37
CA LYS A 451 -5.49 -7.17 -9.80
C LYS A 451 -4.78 -8.52 -9.77
N GLU A 452 -3.57 -8.58 -10.30
CA GLU A 452 -2.76 -9.80 -10.33
C GLU A 452 -2.44 -10.28 -8.92
N GLU A 453 -1.96 -9.38 -8.06
CA GLU A 453 -1.65 -9.69 -6.66
C GLU A 453 -2.90 -10.12 -5.88
N ALA A 454 -4.03 -9.42 -6.07
CA ALA A 454 -5.29 -9.79 -5.41
C ALA A 454 -5.78 -11.16 -5.85
N ASN A 455 -5.71 -11.48 -7.15
CA ASN A 455 -6.11 -12.79 -7.67
C ASN A 455 -5.19 -13.91 -7.15
N LEU A 456 -3.87 -13.67 -7.08
CA LEU A 456 -2.91 -14.61 -6.53
C LEU A 456 -3.25 -14.96 -5.08
N LEU A 457 -3.49 -13.94 -4.23
CA LEU A 457 -3.83 -14.15 -2.82
C LEU A 457 -5.19 -14.83 -2.63
N LEU A 458 -6.18 -14.52 -3.47
CA LEU A 458 -7.49 -15.16 -3.43
C LEU A 458 -7.40 -16.64 -3.84
N ASN A 459 -6.59 -16.97 -4.84
CA ASN A 459 -6.38 -18.34 -5.30
C ASN A 459 -5.57 -19.17 -4.29
N GLN A 460 -4.48 -18.63 -3.74
CA GLN A 460 -3.71 -19.29 -2.68
C GLN A 460 -4.58 -19.61 -1.46
N LYS A 461 -5.48 -18.70 -1.09
CA LYS A 461 -6.40 -18.91 0.02
C LYS A 461 -7.37 -20.08 -0.24
N ILE A 462 -7.85 -20.25 -1.48
CA ILE A 462 -8.70 -21.38 -1.85
C ILE A 462 -7.93 -22.70 -1.69
N ASP A 463 -6.66 -22.73 -2.09
CA ASP A 463 -5.80 -23.91 -1.98
C ASP A 463 -5.41 -24.24 -0.53
N GLU A 464 -5.17 -23.22 0.31
CA GLU A 464 -4.91 -23.38 1.75
C GLU A 464 -6.15 -23.84 2.50
N GLU A 465 -7.33 -23.24 2.24
CA GLU A 465 -8.60 -23.64 2.86
C GLU A 465 -9.02 -25.07 2.46
N ALA A 466 -8.59 -25.55 1.28
CA ALA A 466 -8.78 -26.93 0.82
C ALA A 466 -7.81 -27.94 1.48
N LYS A 467 -6.62 -27.49 1.92
CA LYS A 467 -5.58 -28.34 2.54
C LYS A 467 -5.63 -28.37 4.08
N GLU A 468 -6.14 -27.34 4.74
CA GLU A 468 -6.20 -27.28 6.21
C GLU A 468 -7.40 -28.03 6.81
N ASN A 469 -7.12 -29.21 7.37
CA ASN A 469 -8.04 -29.98 8.21
C ASN A 469 -8.41 -29.24 9.52
N ALA A 470 -9.64 -29.49 10.00
CA ALA A 470 -10.32 -28.76 11.08
C ALA A 470 -9.57 -28.62 12.42
N LYS A 471 -8.57 -29.47 12.71
CA LYS A 471 -7.84 -29.48 13.99
C LYS A 471 -6.90 -28.27 14.16
N PHE A 472 -6.31 -27.77 13.06
CA PHE A 472 -5.35 -26.66 13.10
C PHE A 472 -6.01 -25.30 13.38
N ARG A 473 -7.30 -25.15 13.02
CA ARG A 473 -8.09 -23.92 13.22
C ARG A 473 -8.34 -23.56 14.69
N SER A 474 -8.22 -24.52 15.61
CA SER A 474 -8.47 -24.29 17.04
C SER A 474 -7.29 -23.60 17.74
N LEU A 475 -6.06 -23.90 17.31
CA LEU A 475 -4.83 -23.46 17.98
C LEU A 475 -4.41 -22.04 17.58
N THR A 476 -4.77 -21.57 16.38
CA THR A 476 -4.42 -20.23 15.87
C THR A 476 -5.25 -19.09 16.51
N SER A 477 -6.26 -19.41 17.31
CA SER A 477 -7.18 -18.43 17.90
C SER A 477 -6.64 -17.68 19.14
N PHE A 478 -5.41 -18.00 19.58
CA PHE A 478 -4.87 -17.59 20.88
C PHE A 478 -3.99 -16.30 20.86
N LEU A 479 -3.75 -15.67 19.70
CA LEU A 479 -2.96 -14.42 19.59
C LEU A 479 -3.87 -13.26 19.16
N SER A 480 -4.42 -12.50 20.13
CA SER A 480 -5.85 -12.10 20.11
C SER A 480 -6.23 -10.61 19.85
N GLU A 481 -5.41 -9.77 19.23
CA GLU A 481 -5.87 -8.41 18.84
C GLU A 481 -5.98 -8.18 17.32
N SER A 482 -4.93 -8.48 16.54
CA SER A 482 -5.03 -8.38 15.06
C SER A 482 -5.96 -9.45 14.47
N SER A 483 -6.13 -10.59 15.14
CA SER A 483 -6.95 -11.72 14.70
C SER A 483 -8.45 -11.53 15.00
N SER A 484 -8.80 -10.89 16.12
CA SER A 484 -10.19 -10.68 16.55
C SER A 484 -10.90 -9.67 15.65
N HIS A 485 -10.23 -8.56 15.32
CA HIS A 485 -10.74 -7.55 14.40
C HIS A 485 -10.90 -8.12 12.97
N GLN A 486 -9.89 -8.83 12.46
CA GLN A 486 -9.99 -9.48 11.15
C GLN A 486 -11.08 -10.56 11.12
N ARG A 487 -11.32 -11.24 12.24
CA ARG A 487 -12.43 -12.19 12.39
C ARG A 487 -13.78 -11.48 12.32
N ARG A 488 -13.95 -10.32 12.98
CA ARG A 488 -15.17 -9.51 12.88
C ARG A 488 -15.44 -9.06 11.45
N ILE A 489 -14.44 -8.48 10.77
CA ILE A 489 -14.60 -8.01 9.38
C ILE A 489 -15.04 -9.15 8.46
N LYS A 490 -14.39 -10.31 8.58
CA LYS A 490 -14.79 -11.52 7.84
C LYS A 490 -16.20 -11.97 8.19
N THR A 491 -16.66 -11.73 9.41
CA THR A 491 -18.00 -12.10 9.89
C THR A 491 -19.05 -11.16 9.32
N CYS A 492 -18.88 -9.83 9.47
CA CYS A 492 -19.76 -8.83 8.87
C CYS A 492 -19.84 -8.99 7.34
N ALA A 493 -18.70 -9.21 6.66
CA ALA A 493 -18.69 -9.40 5.21
C ALA A 493 -19.46 -10.65 4.76
N ARG A 494 -19.31 -11.78 5.48
CA ARG A 494 -20.07 -13.00 5.24
C ARG A 494 -21.56 -12.79 5.49
N PHE A 495 -21.91 -12.08 6.56
CA PHE A 495 -23.29 -11.75 6.88
C PHE A 495 -23.95 -10.90 5.78
N LEU A 496 -23.29 -9.84 5.30
CA LEU A 496 -23.79 -9.02 4.19
C LEU A 496 -23.93 -9.81 2.89
N GLN A 497 -23.03 -10.76 2.62
CA GLN A 497 -23.15 -11.68 1.48
C GLN A 497 -24.33 -12.64 1.63
N ALA A 498 -24.61 -13.12 2.85
CA ALA A 498 -25.79 -13.93 3.14
C ALA A 498 -27.09 -13.12 2.96
N CYS A 499 -27.08 -11.83 3.29
CA CYS A 499 -28.22 -10.94 3.01
C CYS A 499 -28.52 -10.87 1.51
N SER A 500 -27.55 -10.53 0.66
CA SER A 500 -27.69 -10.62 -0.80
C SER A 500 -26.35 -10.47 -1.52
N GLN A 501 -26.22 -11.16 -2.65
CA GLN A 501 -25.11 -11.00 -3.62
C GLN A 501 -25.56 -10.30 -4.92
N TYR A 502 -26.84 -9.93 -5.02
CA TYR A 502 -27.39 -9.33 -6.22
C TYR A 502 -26.92 -7.88 -6.41
N ASP A 503 -26.47 -7.55 -7.62
CA ASP A 503 -26.03 -6.20 -7.98
C ASP A 503 -27.21 -5.27 -8.25
N TYR A 504 -27.75 -4.69 -7.17
CA TYR A 504 -28.80 -3.68 -7.23
C TYR A 504 -28.31 -2.31 -7.74
N ARG A 505 -26.99 -2.05 -7.72
CA ARG A 505 -26.40 -0.74 -8.01
C ARG A 505 -26.34 -0.45 -9.50
N THR A 506 -26.00 -1.45 -10.31
CA THR A 506 -25.84 -1.27 -11.77
C THR A 506 -27.12 -0.77 -12.43
N THR A 507 -28.30 -1.23 -11.98
CA THR A 507 -29.57 -0.75 -12.53
C THR A 507 -29.74 0.74 -12.33
N TRP A 508 -29.58 1.23 -11.09
CA TRP A 508 -29.68 2.66 -10.79
C TRP A 508 -28.64 3.48 -11.57
N LYS A 509 -27.36 3.04 -11.61
CA LYS A 509 -26.30 3.73 -12.37
C LYS A 509 -26.65 3.87 -13.86
N GLN A 510 -27.15 2.82 -14.48
CA GLN A 510 -27.56 2.82 -15.89
C GLN A 510 -28.74 3.77 -16.12
N THR A 511 -29.75 3.73 -15.25
CA THR A 511 -30.92 4.60 -15.35
C THR A 511 -30.56 6.07 -15.13
N ARG A 512 -29.64 6.38 -14.21
CA ARG A 512 -29.12 7.74 -14.02
C ARG A 512 -28.35 8.27 -15.20
N LYS A 513 -27.56 7.41 -15.87
CA LYS A 513 -26.86 7.79 -17.10
C LYS A 513 -27.81 8.29 -18.20
N SER A 514 -29.07 7.84 -18.19
CA SER A 514 -30.09 8.26 -19.15
C SER A 514 -30.60 9.69 -18.95
N GLY A 515 -30.38 10.33 -17.80
CA GLY A 515 -30.70 11.75 -17.63
C GLY A 515 -30.89 12.23 -16.18
N THR A 516 -30.90 13.55 -16.03
CA THR A 516 -31.20 14.28 -14.78
C THR A 516 -32.48 15.10 -14.94
N THR A 517 -33.21 15.31 -13.85
CA THR A 517 -34.47 16.09 -13.84
C THR A 517 -34.48 17.13 -12.73
N ARG A 518 -35.21 18.24 -12.96
CA ARG A 518 -35.58 19.24 -11.95
C ARG A 518 -37.09 19.23 -11.65
N LEU A 519 -37.82 18.30 -12.26
CA LEU A 519 -39.28 18.26 -12.13
C LEU A 519 -39.74 17.91 -10.71
N LEU A 520 -38.86 17.30 -9.90
CA LEU A 520 -39.16 16.97 -8.50
C LEU A 520 -39.51 18.20 -7.68
N GLU A 521 -38.80 19.32 -7.89
CA GLU A 521 -39.08 20.60 -7.22
C GLU A 521 -40.45 21.17 -7.59
N SER A 522 -40.96 20.84 -8.79
CA SER A 522 -42.26 21.34 -9.26
C SER A 522 -43.46 20.50 -8.77
N PHE A 523 -43.23 19.33 -8.18
CA PHE A 523 -44.30 18.45 -7.70
C PHE A 523 -44.57 18.72 -6.22
N SER A 524 -45.65 19.45 -5.93
CA SER A 524 -46.08 19.75 -4.56
C SER A 524 -46.27 18.51 -3.70
N GLU A 525 -46.82 17.44 -4.28
CA GLU A 525 -47.09 16.17 -3.63
C GLU A 525 -45.79 15.45 -3.25
N TYR A 526 -44.75 15.58 -4.09
CA TYR A 526 -43.42 15.07 -3.77
C TYR A 526 -42.77 15.86 -2.64
N GLN A 527 -42.85 17.19 -2.67
CA GLN A 527 -42.31 18.05 -1.62
C GLN A 527 -42.99 17.81 -0.27
N GLN A 528 -44.32 17.63 -0.26
CA GLN A 528 -45.07 17.27 0.95
C GLN A 528 -44.66 15.89 1.46
N TRP A 529 -44.61 14.88 0.60
CA TRP A 529 -44.17 13.53 0.95
C TRP A 529 -42.73 13.51 1.49
N GLN A 530 -41.84 14.31 0.92
CA GLN A 530 -40.45 14.42 1.36
C GLN A 530 -40.29 15.16 2.70
N ALA A 531 -41.14 16.16 2.97
CA ALA A 531 -41.09 16.96 4.20
C ALA A 531 -41.70 16.23 5.41
N ASP A 532 -42.68 15.36 5.19
CA ASP A 532 -43.32 14.59 6.25
C ASP A 532 -42.50 13.36 6.64
N GLN A 533 -41.57 13.53 7.57
CA GLN A 533 -40.72 12.46 8.11
C GLN A 533 -41.48 11.47 9.01
N SER A 534 -42.72 11.79 9.39
CA SER A 534 -43.55 10.96 10.29
C SER A 534 -44.57 10.09 9.56
N SER A 535 -44.81 10.39 8.28
CA SER A 535 -45.72 9.68 7.41
C SER A 535 -45.10 8.38 6.86
N HIS A 536 -45.90 7.32 6.81
CA HIS A 536 -45.58 6.05 6.13
C HIS A 536 -46.12 6.01 4.69
N ASP A 537 -46.36 7.17 4.08
CA ASP A 537 -47.03 7.27 2.80
C ASP A 537 -46.11 6.85 1.63
N SER A 538 -46.75 6.34 0.57
CA SER A 538 -46.09 5.95 -0.67
C SER A 538 -46.47 6.90 -1.80
N ILE A 539 -45.48 7.35 -2.58
CA ILE A 539 -45.73 8.18 -3.77
C ILE A 539 -45.76 7.33 -5.06
N LEU A 540 -46.74 7.59 -5.93
CA LEU A 540 -46.93 6.88 -7.19
C LEU A 540 -46.74 7.79 -8.41
N PHE A 541 -45.70 7.55 -9.19
CA PHE A 541 -45.45 8.28 -10.44
C PHE A 541 -46.11 7.58 -11.64
N ARG A 542 -47.19 8.17 -12.18
CA ARG A 542 -47.91 7.68 -13.38
C ARG A 542 -47.48 8.45 -14.63
N GLY A 543 -47.46 7.77 -15.77
CA GLY A 543 -47.15 8.39 -17.06
C GLY A 543 -47.06 7.39 -18.20
N LYS A 544 -47.14 7.89 -19.44
CA LYS A 544 -47.06 7.09 -20.68
C LYS A 544 -45.72 6.35 -20.79
N LEU A 545 -45.66 5.32 -21.64
CA LEU A 545 -44.40 4.66 -21.98
C LEU A 545 -43.42 5.70 -22.55
N GLY A 546 -42.15 5.63 -22.15
CA GLY A 546 -41.14 6.61 -22.57
C GLY A 546 -41.18 7.97 -21.87
N ALA A 547 -42.16 8.24 -21.00
CA ALA A 547 -42.28 9.52 -20.28
C ALA A 547 -41.18 9.80 -19.23
N GLY A 548 -40.14 8.97 -19.14
CA GLY A 548 -39.02 9.17 -18.22
C GLY A 548 -39.24 8.72 -16.78
N LYS A 549 -40.30 7.94 -16.47
CA LYS A 549 -40.61 7.48 -15.10
C LYS A 549 -39.43 6.85 -14.35
N SER A 550 -38.71 5.93 -14.98
CA SER A 550 -37.55 5.27 -14.34
C SER A 550 -36.41 6.26 -14.07
N VAL A 551 -36.19 7.19 -15.01
CA VAL A 551 -35.18 8.26 -14.85
C VAL A 551 -35.58 9.17 -13.70
N LEU A 552 -36.86 9.53 -13.59
CA LEU A 552 -37.40 10.31 -12.47
C LEU A 552 -37.15 9.62 -11.13
N LEU A 553 -37.50 8.33 -10.99
CA LEU A 553 -37.26 7.56 -9.77
C LEU A 553 -35.77 7.47 -9.41
N ALA A 554 -34.88 7.35 -10.41
CA ALA A 554 -33.45 7.37 -10.16
C ALA A 554 -32.98 8.71 -9.60
N ASN A 555 -33.55 9.83 -10.07
CA ASN A 555 -33.27 11.16 -9.54
C ASN A 555 -33.86 11.37 -8.13
N VAL A 556 -35.00 10.74 -7.81
CA VAL A 556 -35.55 10.76 -6.43
C VAL A 556 -34.53 10.16 -5.44
N VAL A 557 -33.85 9.06 -5.81
CA VAL A 557 -32.82 8.48 -4.94
C VAL A 557 -31.67 9.47 -4.69
N ASP A 558 -31.25 10.23 -5.70
CA ASP A 558 -30.21 11.26 -5.53
C ASP A 558 -30.70 12.41 -4.64
N ASP A 559 -31.92 12.90 -4.90
CA ASP A 559 -32.52 13.99 -4.15
C ASP A 559 -32.67 13.66 -2.66
N LEU A 560 -33.10 12.43 -2.35
CA LEU A 560 -33.18 11.94 -0.97
C LEU A 560 -31.78 11.81 -0.33
N ASN A 561 -30.75 11.40 -1.07
CA ASN A 561 -29.38 11.31 -0.53
C ASN A 561 -28.75 12.69 -0.23
N LEU A 562 -29.29 13.77 -0.81
CA LEU A 562 -28.88 15.14 -0.46
C LEU A 562 -29.38 15.56 0.93
N GLN A 563 -30.36 14.84 1.50
CA GLN A 563 -30.80 15.09 2.88
C GLN A 563 -29.80 14.48 3.87
N ASN A 564 -29.36 15.28 4.85
CA ASN A 564 -28.27 14.89 5.75
C ASN A 564 -28.67 13.91 6.87
N ASN A 565 -29.97 13.69 7.11
CA ASN A 565 -30.46 12.98 8.30
C ASN A 565 -31.18 11.65 7.99
N ALA A 566 -31.13 11.13 6.76
CA ALA A 566 -31.87 9.94 6.39
C ALA A 566 -30.97 8.88 5.73
N ILE A 567 -31.20 7.61 6.08
CA ILE A 567 -30.66 6.48 5.34
C ILE A 567 -31.59 6.18 4.16
N VAL A 568 -31.07 6.34 2.95
CA VAL A 568 -31.83 6.04 1.72
C VAL A 568 -31.54 4.62 1.26
N LEU A 569 -32.57 3.77 1.28
CA LEU A 569 -32.51 2.41 0.75
C LEU A 569 -33.27 2.37 -0.58
N TYR A 570 -32.72 1.71 -1.59
CA TYR A 570 -33.38 1.64 -2.90
C TYR A 570 -33.21 0.28 -3.58
N PHE A 571 -34.19 -0.05 -4.43
CA PHE A 571 -34.11 -1.21 -5.31
C PHE A 571 -34.93 -0.96 -6.59
N PHE A 572 -34.37 -1.29 -7.75
CA PHE A 572 -35.04 -1.15 -9.04
C PHE A 572 -35.39 -2.54 -9.59
N ALA A 573 -36.64 -2.95 -9.39
CA ALA A 573 -37.17 -4.19 -9.97
C ALA A 573 -37.34 -4.03 -11.48
N ARG A 574 -36.68 -4.91 -12.25
CA ARG A 574 -36.80 -4.94 -13.71
C ARG A 574 -37.33 -6.29 -14.17
N TYR A 575 -38.29 -6.27 -15.08
CA TYR A 575 -38.91 -7.48 -15.62
C TYR A 575 -37.92 -8.37 -16.40
N ASP A 576 -36.88 -7.77 -17.00
CA ASP A 576 -35.85 -8.47 -17.77
C ASP A 576 -34.77 -9.11 -16.89
N ARG A 577 -34.87 -8.97 -15.56
CA ARG A 577 -33.99 -9.61 -14.59
C ARG A 577 -34.82 -10.40 -13.58
N PRO A 578 -35.20 -11.66 -13.89
CA PRO A 578 -36.07 -12.46 -13.04
C PRO A 578 -35.54 -12.64 -11.61
N ALA A 579 -34.22 -12.78 -11.45
CA ALA A 579 -33.56 -12.89 -10.15
C ALA A 579 -33.83 -11.69 -9.22
N GLY A 580 -34.05 -10.50 -9.80
CA GLY A 580 -34.37 -9.27 -9.07
C GLY A 580 -35.86 -9.08 -8.76
N LEU A 581 -36.73 -9.99 -9.18
CA LEU A 581 -38.16 -9.95 -8.86
C LEU A 581 -38.52 -10.80 -7.62
N ASN A 582 -37.58 -11.60 -7.13
CA ASN A 582 -37.78 -12.42 -5.94
C ASN A 582 -37.74 -11.54 -4.68
N ALA A 583 -38.77 -11.65 -3.83
CA ALA A 583 -38.90 -10.93 -2.56
C ALA A 583 -37.66 -11.09 -1.66
N ARG A 584 -37.09 -12.30 -1.59
CA ARG A 584 -35.85 -12.60 -0.84
C ARG A 584 -34.67 -11.77 -1.33
N THR A 585 -34.55 -11.59 -2.64
CA THR A 585 -33.49 -10.78 -3.26
C THR A 585 -33.68 -9.30 -2.95
N ILE A 586 -34.92 -8.80 -3.11
CA ILE A 586 -35.26 -7.39 -2.90
C ILE A 586 -34.98 -7.00 -1.45
N LEU A 587 -35.59 -7.71 -0.49
CA LEU A 587 -35.41 -7.45 0.93
C LEU A 587 -33.95 -7.65 1.35
N GLY A 588 -33.28 -8.67 0.80
CA GLY A 588 -31.87 -8.94 1.03
C GLY A 588 -30.95 -7.79 0.59
N CYS A 589 -31.24 -7.15 -0.54
CA CYS A 589 -30.50 -5.98 -1.00
C CYS A 589 -30.76 -4.74 -0.12
N LEU A 590 -31.99 -4.56 0.36
CA LEU A 590 -32.36 -3.42 1.21
C LEU A 590 -31.73 -3.54 2.61
N ILE A 591 -31.83 -4.71 3.25
CA ILE A 591 -31.21 -4.90 4.57
C ILE A 591 -29.69 -4.81 4.48
N ARG A 592 -29.11 -5.29 3.38
CA ARG A 592 -27.67 -5.15 3.13
C ARG A 592 -27.26 -3.68 3.07
N GLN A 593 -28.00 -2.84 2.35
CA GLN A 593 -27.75 -1.40 2.30
C GLN A 593 -27.84 -0.76 3.68
N LEU A 594 -28.84 -1.13 4.48
CA LEU A 594 -29.02 -0.61 5.83
C LEU A 594 -27.84 -1.00 6.74
N LEU A 595 -27.50 -2.28 6.79
CA LEU A 595 -26.43 -2.81 7.63
C LEU A 595 -25.04 -2.28 7.24
N GLU A 596 -24.80 -1.96 5.96
CA GLU A 596 -23.56 -1.32 5.50
C GLU A 596 -23.26 0.00 6.24
N HIS A 597 -24.27 0.71 6.77
CA HIS A 597 -24.09 1.93 7.57
C HIS A 597 -23.64 1.65 9.01
N PHE A 598 -23.91 0.44 9.52
CA PHE A 598 -23.64 0.07 10.91
C PHE A 598 -22.39 -0.81 11.08
N VAL A 599 -21.74 -1.23 10.00
CA VAL A 599 -20.57 -2.14 10.04
C VAL A 599 -19.42 -1.61 10.91
N ALA A 600 -19.19 -0.30 10.90
CA ALA A 600 -18.13 0.33 11.69
C ALA A 600 -18.49 0.42 13.18
N ASN A 601 -19.78 0.57 13.51
CA ASN A 601 -20.22 0.72 14.89
C ASN A 601 -20.26 -0.63 15.62
N ARG A 602 -19.45 -0.74 16.69
CA ARG A 602 -19.34 -1.97 17.50
C ARG A 602 -20.62 -2.33 18.24
N ASP A 603 -21.49 -1.36 18.51
CA ASP A 603 -22.75 -1.59 19.23
C ASP A 603 -23.69 -2.52 18.46
N PHE A 604 -23.49 -2.65 17.14
CA PHE A 604 -24.30 -3.48 16.25
C PHE A 604 -23.69 -4.87 16.00
N ASP A 605 -22.53 -5.19 16.59
CA ASP A 605 -21.90 -6.51 16.52
C ASP A 605 -22.84 -7.68 16.89
N PRO A 606 -23.78 -7.56 17.85
CA PRO A 606 -24.74 -8.63 18.15
C PRO A 606 -25.58 -9.05 16.94
N ILE A 607 -25.95 -8.13 16.05
CA ILE A 607 -26.74 -8.42 14.83
C ILE A 607 -25.91 -9.30 13.88
N PHE A 608 -24.64 -8.96 13.69
CA PHE A 608 -23.72 -9.69 12.81
C PHE A 608 -23.28 -11.04 13.41
N ASN A 609 -23.24 -11.17 14.75
CA ASN A 609 -22.73 -12.37 15.42
C ASN A 609 -23.82 -13.43 15.66
N LYS A 610 -25.05 -13.04 16.02
CA LYS A 610 -26.14 -13.99 16.36
C LYS A 610 -26.71 -14.74 15.15
N ASN A 611 -26.60 -14.19 13.94
CA ASN A 611 -27.38 -14.64 12.78
C ASN A 611 -26.55 -15.26 11.64
N ASN A 612 -25.26 -15.57 11.86
CA ASN A 612 -24.33 -16.02 10.80
C ASN A 612 -24.69 -17.32 10.07
N ALA A 613 -25.69 -18.08 10.53
CA ALA A 613 -26.03 -19.40 10.00
C ALA A 613 -27.50 -19.58 9.55
N THR A 614 -28.33 -18.52 9.56
CA THR A 614 -29.79 -18.69 9.54
C THR A 614 -30.60 -17.82 8.57
N ILE A 615 -30.00 -17.01 7.70
CA ILE A 615 -30.80 -16.25 6.70
C ILE A 615 -31.20 -17.16 5.52
N ARG A 616 -32.33 -17.86 5.64
CA ARG A 616 -32.83 -18.82 4.63
C ARG A 616 -33.82 -18.17 3.69
N ASP A 617 -34.75 -17.39 4.23
CA ASP A 617 -35.86 -16.82 3.47
C ASP A 617 -36.06 -15.31 3.73
N ALA A 618 -37.17 -14.79 3.21
CA ALA A 618 -37.51 -13.38 3.29
C ALA A 618 -37.93 -12.97 4.71
N ASP A 619 -38.54 -13.88 5.46
CA ASP A 619 -39.05 -13.62 6.81
C ASP A 619 -37.89 -13.44 7.79
N ASP A 620 -36.83 -14.24 7.62
CA ASP A 620 -35.58 -14.06 8.37
C ASP A 620 -34.99 -12.64 8.19
N ILE A 621 -35.08 -12.07 6.99
CA ILE A 621 -34.61 -10.71 6.73
C ILE A 621 -35.50 -9.66 7.39
N VAL A 622 -36.82 -9.88 7.39
CA VAL A 622 -37.76 -8.98 8.07
C VAL A 622 -37.48 -8.94 9.58
N GLU A 623 -37.14 -10.08 10.19
CA GLU A 623 -36.74 -10.11 11.60
C GLU A 623 -35.45 -9.33 11.86
N ILE A 624 -34.49 -9.34 10.93
CA ILE A 624 -33.29 -8.51 11.04
C ILE A 624 -33.64 -7.02 10.94
N PHE A 625 -34.56 -6.63 10.05
CA PHE A 625 -35.03 -5.23 9.97
C PHE A 625 -35.58 -4.73 11.31
N LYS A 626 -36.34 -5.57 12.04
CA LYS A 626 -36.90 -5.22 13.35
C LYS A 626 -35.84 -5.04 14.45
N GLN A 627 -34.66 -5.64 14.28
CA GLN A 627 -33.57 -5.55 15.25
C GLN A 627 -32.70 -4.30 15.05
N VAL A 628 -32.80 -3.62 13.90
CA VAL A 628 -32.07 -2.38 13.66
C VAL A 628 -32.82 -1.23 14.34
N PRO A 629 -32.21 -0.52 15.31
CA PRO A 629 -32.83 0.64 15.94
C PRO A 629 -33.19 1.72 14.91
N PRO A 630 -34.27 2.49 15.16
CA PRO A 630 -34.61 3.62 14.32
C PRO A 630 -33.46 4.63 14.29
N HIS A 631 -33.14 5.13 13.10
CA HIS A 631 -32.17 6.18 12.92
C HIS A 631 -32.80 7.50 13.39
N ASN A 632 -32.28 8.09 14.47
CA ASN A 632 -32.62 9.46 14.88
C ASN A 632 -31.74 10.47 14.15
#